data_AF-A0A949GN04-F1
#
_entry.id   AF-A0A949GN04-F1
#
_cell.length_a   1.000
_cell.length_b   1.000
_cell.length_c   1.000
_cell.angle_alpha   90.00
_cell.angle_beta   90.00
_cell.angle_gamma   90.00
#
_symmetry.space_group_name_H-M   'P 1'
#
loop_
_entity.id
_entity.type
_entity.pdbx_description
1 polymer ?
#
loop_
_entity_poly.entity_id
_entity_poly.type
_entity_poly.pdbx_seq_one_letter_code
_entity_poly.pdbx_strand_id
1 'polypeptide(L)' 'EQTYDSDTLAGTARWTAILSVMMRTPSTVEVLRENPLGLYVTAIAWSRDLSPSDIR' A
#
# COMPACT_ATOMS: atom_id res chain seq x y z
N GLU A 1 18.21 -2.11 4.18
CA GLU A 1 18.31 -1.19 3.03
C GLU A 1 16.90 -0.69 2.70
N GLN A 2 16.54 0.47 3.24
CA GLN A 2 15.41 1.28 2.76
C GLN A 2 15.93 2.70 2.86
N THR A 3 16.40 3.21 1.73
CA THR A 3 16.96 4.55 1.61
C THR A 3 15.82 5.51 1.89
N TYR A 4 15.84 6.10 3.08
CA TYR A 4 15.03 7.26 3.41
C TYR A 4 15.52 8.40 2.53
N ASP A 5 14.98 8.49 1.31
CA ASP A 5 15.27 9.61 0.44
C ASP A 5 14.33 10.77 0.77
N SER A 6 14.88 11.59 1.67
CA SER A 6 14.96 13.03 1.49
C SER A 6 13.64 13.77 1.33
N ASP A 7 13.15 14.20 2.50
CA ASP A 7 12.70 15.56 2.80
C ASP A 7 12.80 16.54 1.62
N THR A 8 11.78 16.56 0.78
CA THR A 8 11.61 17.60 -0.26
C THR A 8 10.14 17.99 -0.33
N LEU A 9 9.78 18.94 0.53
CA LEU A 9 8.59 19.76 0.42
C LEU A 9 8.65 20.61 -0.87
N ALA A 10 8.30 20.02 -2.02
CA ALA A 10 8.04 20.76 -3.26
C ALA A 10 7.32 19.93 -4.35
N GLY A 11 6.21 19.24 -4.04
CA GLY A 11 5.36 18.65 -5.08
C GLY A 11 4.48 17.49 -4.65
N THR A 12 3.41 17.24 -5.41
CA THR A 12 2.55 16.04 -5.25
C THR A 12 3.32 14.79 -5.65
N ALA A 13 3.83 14.03 -4.69
CA ALA A 13 4.45 12.74 -4.96
C ALA A 13 3.39 11.70 -5.32
N ARG A 14 3.56 11.02 -6.45
CA ARG A 14 2.75 9.86 -6.83
C ARG A 14 3.41 8.61 -6.27
N TRP A 15 2.61 7.75 -5.64
CA TRP A 15 3.06 6.48 -5.10
C TRP A 15 2.28 5.35 -5.76
N THR A 16 3.00 4.26 -6.04
CA THR A 16 2.42 3.02 -6.55
C THR A 16 2.70 1.90 -5.57
N ALA A 17 1.65 1.16 -5.20
CA ALA A 17 1.76 0.01 -4.30
C ALA A 17 1.30 -1.27 -4.99
N ILE A 18 1.99 -2.36 -4.68
CA ILE A 18 1.63 -3.73 -5.01
C ILE A 18 1.30 -4.43 -3.69
N LEU A 19 0.09 -4.95 -3.60
CA LEU A 19 -0.41 -5.61 -2.39
C LEU A 19 -0.55 -7.11 -2.65
N SER A 20 -0.03 -7.91 -1.73
CA SER A 20 -0.41 -9.33 -1.66
C SER A 20 -1.63 -9.46 -0.76
N VAL A 21 -2.68 -10.07 -1.30
CA VAL A 21 -3.93 -10.28 -0.57
C VAL A 21 -4.21 -11.78 -0.42
N MET A 22 -4.82 -12.12 0.71
CA MET A 22 -5.33 -13.45 1.00
C MET A 22 -6.81 -13.34 1.31
N MET A 23 -7.62 -14.22 0.71
CA MET A 23 -9.02 -14.38 1.10
C MET A 23 -9.15 -15.49 2.13
N ARG A 24 -9.84 -15.22 3.23
CA ARG A 24 -10.18 -16.19 4.27
C ARG A 24 -11.68 -16.14 4.50
N THR A 25 -12.38 -17.23 4.21
CA THR A 25 -13.82 -17.32 4.46
C THR A 25 -14.11 -17.02 5.94
N PRO A 26 -14.93 -16.01 6.25
CA PRO A 26 -15.24 -15.66 7.63
C PRO A 26 -15.97 -16.82 8.31
N SER A 27 -15.44 -17.25 9.46
CA SER A 27 -15.96 -18.41 10.20
C SER A 27 -16.88 -18.03 11.36
N THR A 28 -16.99 -16.73 11.68
CA THR A 28 -17.82 -16.21 12.76
C THR A 28 -18.68 -15.05 12.26
N VAL A 29 -19.84 -14.84 12.90
CA VAL A 29 -20.76 -13.76 12.56
C VAL A 29 -20.10 -12.39 12.74
N GLU A 30 -19.28 -12.21 13.78
CA GLU A 30 -18.57 -10.96 14.03
C GLU A 30 -17.63 -10.60 12.88
N VAL A 31 -16.81 -11.56 12.41
CA VAL A 31 -15.87 -11.33 11.31
C VAL A 31 -16.59 -11.14 9.99
N LEU A 32 -17.73 -11.82 9.76
CA LEU A 32 -18.54 -11.64 8.57
C LEU A 32 -19.15 -10.22 8.48
N ARG A 33 -19.48 -9.59 9.62
CA ARG A 33 -20.03 -8.23 9.65
C ARG A 33 -18.96 -7.17 9.37
N GLU A 34 -17.78 -7.33 9.94
CA GLU A 34 -16.68 -6.38 9.78
C GLU A 34 -15.93 -6.56 8.45
N ASN A 35 -15.81 -7.81 7.97
CA ASN A 35 -15.11 -8.15 6.74
C ASN A 35 -15.86 -9.24 5.96
N PRO A 36 -16.96 -8.86 5.26
CA PRO A 36 -17.81 -9.82 4.55
C PRO A 36 -17.08 -10.55 3.41
N LEU A 37 -16.03 -9.95 2.87
CA LEU A 37 -15.21 -10.56 1.82
C LEU A 37 -14.07 -11.44 2.38
N GLY A 38 -13.78 -11.32 3.66
CA GLY A 38 -12.64 -12.01 4.27
C GLY A 38 -11.31 -11.64 3.63
N LEU A 39 -11.16 -10.40 3.16
CA LEU A 39 -9.96 -9.93 2.47
C LEU A 39 -8.92 -9.45 3.49
N TYR A 40 -7.70 -9.96 3.38
CA TYR A 40 -6.57 -9.59 4.24
C TYR A 40 -5.35 -9.24 3.40
N VAL A 41 -4.61 -8.20 3.78
CA VAL A 41 -3.32 -7.86 3.16
C VAL A 41 -2.22 -8.57 3.93
N THR A 42 -1.39 -9.34 3.23
CA THR A 42 -0.29 -10.11 3.83
C THR A 42 1.08 -9.52 3.55
N ALA A 43 1.22 -8.77 2.45
CA ALA A 43 2.44 -8.05 2.13
C ALA A 43 2.12 -6.76 1.36
N ILE A 44 3.00 -5.77 1.55
CA ILE A 44 2.91 -4.46 0.91
C ILE A 44 4.29 -4.12 0.36
N ALA A 45 4.36 -3.91 -0.95
CA ALA A 45 5.49 -3.28 -1.61
C ALA A 45 5.00 -1.96 -2.21
N TRP A 46 5.81 -0.91 -2.11
CA TRP A 46 5.44 0.40 -2.63
C TRP A 46 6.69 1.14 -3.09
N SER A 47 6.49 2.02 -4.07
CA SER A 47 7.54 2.84 -4.66
C SER A 47 7.02 4.23 -4.98
N ARG A 48 7.89 5.22 -4.87
CA ARG A 48 7.63 6.59 -5.31
C ARG A 48 7.88 6.66 -6.81
N ASP A 49 6.95 7.24 -7.55
CA ASP A 49 7.14 7.53 -8.97
C ASP A 49 8.10 8.72 -9.11
N LEU A 50 9.05 8.63 -10.05
CA LEU A 50 9.99 9.71 -10.33
C LEU A 50 9.25 10.78 -11.14
N SER A 51 9.03 11.95 -10.55
CA SER A 51 8.40 13.05 -11.27
C SER A 51 9.43 13.71 -12.20
N PRO A 52 9.03 14.26 -13.36
CA PRO A 52 9.94 14.96 -14.27
C PRO A 52 10.68 16.14 -13.61
N SER A 53 10.13 16.68 -12.53
CA SER A 53 10.75 17.71 -11.69
C SER A 53 11.90 17.20 -10.83
N ASP A 54 11.97 15.90 -10.55
CA ASP A 54 13.03 15.26 -9.77
C ASP A 54 14.30 15.02 -10.61
N ILE A 55 14.23 15.22 -11.93
CA ILE A 55 15.31 14.97 -12.90
C ILE A 55 16.11 16.25 -13.25
N ARG A 56 15.94 17.35 -12.49
CA ARG A 56 16.61 18.64 -12.78
C ARG A 56 17.78 18.93 -11.85
#